data_AF-A0A7C2UFE7-F1
#
_entry.id   AF-A0A7C2UFE7-F1
#
_cell.length_a   1.000
_cell.length_b   1.000
_cell.length_c   1.000
_cell.angle_alpha   90.00
_cell.angle_beta   90.00
_cell.angle_gamma   90.00
#
_symmetry.space_group_name_H-M   'P 1'
#
loop_
_entity.id
_entity.type
_entity.pdbx_description
1 polymer ?
#
loop_
_entity_poly.entity_id
_entity_poly.type
_entity_poly.pdbx_seq_one_letter_code
_entity_poly.pdbx_strand_id
1 'polypeptide(L)'
;MMNTLLRTIVLAAVVSFSLAAFAQGPPASPDAARASIGYSAEYTATYQTDSREPQVVYKELRFVSSTGNWRSVQKHSGGKTVEKFAEIHNGLFLVDENEKKLIRLAPYTGVQKLGSEHENQGRSRFINSEQMLGFEVDVFRVETDQGTLVLYRAPKLNNHIVKVIRQGTNSTFTLFAISITLGEPSPESLSHPDYPVVEDSGANFRTRK
;
A
#
# COMPACT_ATOMS: atom_id res chain seq x y z
N MET A 1 -18.63 20.91 -8.27
CA MET A 1 -18.28 20.20 -7.00
C MET A 1 -17.72 18.78 -7.19
N MET A 2 -18.02 18.06 -8.28
CA MET A 2 -17.54 16.68 -8.51
C MET A 2 -16.02 16.53 -8.75
N ASN A 3 -15.34 17.59 -9.23
CA ASN A 3 -13.89 17.59 -9.50
C ASN A 3 -13.00 17.57 -8.24
N THR A 4 -13.52 18.00 -7.08
CA THR A 4 -12.73 18.06 -5.84
C THR A 4 -12.68 16.69 -5.16
N LEU A 5 -13.81 15.95 -5.16
CA LEU A 5 -13.87 14.58 -4.63
C LEU A 5 -12.96 13.63 -5.41
N LEU A 6 -12.95 13.73 -6.75
CA LEU A 6 -12.04 12.96 -7.60
C LEU A 6 -10.56 13.27 -7.36
N ARG A 7 -10.20 14.53 -7.08
CA ARG A 7 -8.81 14.90 -6.75
C ARG A 7 -8.38 14.35 -5.38
N THR A 8 -9.26 14.37 -4.38
CA THR A 8 -8.96 13.81 -3.05
C THR A 8 -8.90 12.27 -3.09
N ILE A 9 -9.75 11.62 -3.88
CA ILE A 9 -9.72 10.17 -4.11
C ILE A 9 -8.45 9.73 -4.86
N VAL A 10 -8.01 10.51 -5.84
CA VAL A 10 -6.76 10.25 -6.58
C VAL A 10 -5.53 10.51 -5.70
N LEU A 11 -5.56 11.53 -4.83
CA LEU A 11 -4.48 11.76 -3.88
C LEU A 11 -4.40 10.65 -2.83
N ALA A 12 -5.55 10.11 -2.38
CA ALA A 12 -5.59 8.93 -1.50
C ALA A 12 -5.00 7.68 -2.19
N ALA A 13 -5.26 7.46 -3.48
CA ALA A 13 -4.72 6.35 -4.28
C ALA A 13 -3.20 6.46 -4.59
N VAL A 14 -2.66 7.68 -4.61
CA VAL A 14 -1.21 7.94 -4.67
C VAL A 14 -0.57 7.74 -3.30
N VAL A 15 -1.26 8.10 -2.21
CA VAL A 15 -0.79 7.91 -0.82
C VAL A 15 -0.80 6.43 -0.38
N SER A 16 -1.58 5.56 -1.03
CA SER A 16 -1.78 4.19 -0.54
C SER A 16 -0.54 3.30 -0.42
N PHE A 17 0.63 3.60 -1.02
CA PHE A 17 1.82 2.75 -0.82
C PHE A 17 3.18 3.45 -0.92
N SER A 18 3.25 4.77 -0.76
CA SER A 18 4.54 5.49 -0.64
C SER A 18 5.07 5.53 0.79
N LEU A 19 4.74 4.55 1.64
CA LEU A 19 5.42 4.35 2.92
C LEU A 19 6.82 3.75 2.76
N ALA A 20 7.27 3.50 1.52
CA ALA A 20 8.63 3.06 1.20
C ALA A 20 9.67 4.20 1.12
N ALA A 21 9.26 5.48 1.23
CA ALA A 21 10.14 6.60 0.89
C ALA A 21 10.94 7.21 2.07
N PHE A 22 10.81 6.72 3.30
CA PHE A 22 11.59 7.24 4.43
C PHE A 22 12.10 6.11 5.34
N ALA A 23 13.36 5.70 5.11
CA ALA A 23 14.40 5.54 6.14
C ALA A 23 15.61 4.77 5.57
N GLN A 24 16.73 5.47 5.34
CA GLN A 24 18.06 4.86 5.34
C GLN A 24 18.46 4.59 6.81
N GLY A 25 17.79 3.64 7.45
CA GLY A 25 18.18 3.15 8.77
C GLY A 25 19.20 2.01 8.66
N PRO A 26 20.13 1.85 9.64
CA PRO A 26 21.02 0.70 9.67
C PRO A 26 20.21 -0.60 9.62
N PRO A 27 20.76 -1.69 9.04
CA PRO A 27 20.05 -2.96 8.96
C PRO A 27 19.62 -3.41 10.36
N ALA A 28 18.32 -3.67 10.54
CA ALA A 28 17.83 -4.43 11.66
C ALA A 28 18.53 -5.81 11.67
N SER A 29 18.71 -6.36 12.87
CA SER A 29 19.42 -7.60 13.16
C SER A 29 19.17 -8.71 12.10
N PRO A 30 20.19 -9.49 11.69
CA PRO A 30 20.08 -10.58 10.71
C PRO A 30 19.03 -11.66 11.05
N ASP A 31 18.47 -11.68 12.26
CA ASP A 31 17.42 -12.62 12.68
C ASP A 31 16.01 -12.34 12.08
N ALA A 32 15.83 -11.26 11.31
CA ALA A 32 14.54 -10.90 10.71
C ALA A 32 14.27 -11.55 9.33
N ALA A 33 15.17 -12.41 8.82
CA ALA A 33 14.92 -13.18 7.60
C ALA A 33 14.05 -14.41 7.88
N ARG A 34 12.87 -14.24 8.48
CA ARG A 34 11.85 -15.29 8.40
C ARG A 34 11.47 -15.40 6.93
N ALA A 35 11.64 -16.59 6.35
CA ALA A 35 11.17 -16.89 5.00
C ALA A 35 9.71 -16.40 4.89
N SER A 36 9.48 -15.41 4.03
CA SER A 36 8.14 -14.84 3.90
C SER A 36 7.27 -15.85 3.18
N ILE A 37 6.07 -16.12 3.71
CA ILE A 37 5.12 -17.00 3.04
C ILE A 37 4.45 -16.14 1.97
N GLY A 38 4.47 -16.60 0.71
CA GLY A 38 3.73 -15.95 -0.36
C GLY A 38 2.23 -15.95 -0.06
N TYR A 39 1.50 -14.96 -0.56
CA TYR A 39 0.05 -14.88 -0.39
C TYR A 39 -0.62 -14.03 -1.46
N SER A 40 -1.93 -14.19 -1.57
CA SER A 40 -2.82 -13.26 -2.24
C SER A 40 -3.78 -12.63 -1.23
N ALA A 41 -4.20 -11.41 -1.50
CA ALA A 41 -5.10 -10.67 -0.63
C ALA A 41 -6.05 -9.78 -1.43
N GLU A 42 -7.33 -9.81 -1.07
CA GLU A 42 -8.32 -8.87 -1.60
C GLU A 42 -8.58 -7.77 -0.59
N TYR A 43 -8.69 -6.55 -1.09
CA TYR A 43 -8.90 -5.35 -0.29
C TYR A 43 -10.12 -4.58 -0.77
N THR A 44 -10.78 -3.93 0.18
CA THR A 44 -11.76 -2.88 -0.11
C THR A 44 -11.28 -1.57 0.49
N ALA A 45 -11.26 -0.52 -0.34
CA ALA A 45 -11.01 0.83 0.10
C ALA A 45 -12.33 1.61 0.18
N THR A 46 -12.60 2.21 1.34
CA THR A 46 -13.75 3.08 1.57
C THR A 46 -13.32 4.49 1.93
N TYR A 47 -14.17 5.45 1.59
CA TYR A 47 -14.03 6.85 1.98
C TYR A 47 -15.34 7.34 2.56
N GLN A 48 -15.25 7.96 3.73
CA GLN A 48 -16.37 8.51 4.46
C GLN A 48 -16.10 9.97 4.80
N THR A 49 -17.12 10.82 4.70
CA THR A 49 -17.13 12.18 5.23
C THR A 49 -18.17 12.26 6.36
N ASP A 50 -18.03 13.18 7.31
CA ASP A 50 -18.80 13.21 8.58
C ASP A 50 -20.33 13.11 8.47
N SER A 51 -20.90 13.43 7.31
CA SER A 51 -22.35 13.46 7.06
C SER A 51 -22.84 12.40 6.07
N ARG A 52 -22.01 11.41 5.70
CA ARG A 52 -22.33 10.44 4.66
C ARG A 52 -21.98 9.02 5.05
N GLU A 53 -22.74 8.08 4.49
CA GLU A 53 -22.41 6.67 4.51
C GLU A 53 -21.07 6.41 3.81
N PRO A 54 -20.24 5.48 4.33
CA PRO A 54 -19.00 5.07 3.67
C PRO A 54 -19.24 4.65 2.22
N GLN A 55 -18.43 5.17 1.30
CA GLN A 55 -18.51 4.82 -0.11
C GLN A 55 -17.30 3.96 -0.49
N VAL A 56 -17.53 2.88 -1.23
CA VAL A 56 -16.43 2.08 -1.81
C VAL A 56 -15.76 2.89 -2.93
N VAL A 57 -14.47 3.12 -2.78
CA VAL A 57 -13.65 3.90 -3.72
C VAL A 57 -12.99 2.99 -4.74
N TYR A 58 -12.39 1.89 -4.27
CA TYR A 58 -11.79 0.87 -5.11
C TYR A 58 -11.75 -0.48 -4.39
N LYS A 59 -11.63 -1.54 -5.19
CA LYS A 59 -11.21 -2.87 -4.73
C LYS A 59 -9.80 -3.12 -5.23
N GLU A 60 -8.98 -3.81 -4.44
CA GLU A 60 -7.62 -4.15 -4.80
C GLU A 60 -7.40 -5.65 -4.67
N LEU A 61 -6.74 -6.24 -5.67
CA LEU A 61 -6.21 -7.60 -5.60
C LEU A 61 -4.69 -7.50 -5.55
N ARG A 62 -4.08 -8.07 -4.51
CA ARG A 62 -2.64 -8.03 -4.26
C ARG A 62 -2.07 -9.43 -4.21
N PHE A 63 -0.93 -9.62 -4.87
CA PHE A 63 -0.13 -10.84 -4.86
C PHE A 63 1.24 -10.51 -4.32
N VAL A 64 1.75 -11.31 -3.39
CA VAL A 64 3.07 -11.14 -2.78
C VAL A 64 3.78 -12.49 -2.80
N SER A 65 4.94 -12.56 -3.44
CA SER A 65 5.77 -13.75 -3.47
C SER A 65 6.49 -13.96 -2.15
N SER A 66 6.91 -15.19 -1.88
CA SER A 66 7.80 -15.50 -0.75
C SER A 66 9.16 -14.80 -0.85
N THR A 67 9.57 -14.42 -2.07
CA THR A 67 10.77 -13.62 -2.29
C THR A 67 10.57 -12.15 -1.94
N GLY A 68 9.34 -11.64 -1.89
CA GLY A 68 8.99 -10.26 -1.56
C GLY A 68 8.65 -9.37 -2.76
N ASN A 69 8.69 -9.92 -3.98
CA ASN A 69 8.08 -9.26 -5.15
C ASN A 69 6.57 -9.19 -4.96
N TRP A 70 5.93 -8.17 -5.52
CA TRP A 70 4.48 -8.06 -5.43
C TRP A 70 3.86 -7.36 -6.61
N ARG A 71 2.59 -7.64 -6.85
CA ARG A 71 1.74 -6.96 -7.82
C ARG A 71 0.40 -6.62 -7.19
N SER A 72 -0.13 -5.45 -7.51
CA SER A 72 -1.40 -4.93 -7.02
C SER A 72 -2.20 -4.35 -8.17
N VAL A 73 -3.45 -4.77 -8.30
CA VAL A 73 -4.40 -4.28 -9.29
C VAL A 73 -5.60 -3.67 -8.57
N GLN A 74 -5.77 -2.36 -8.70
CA GLN A 74 -6.86 -1.59 -8.11
C GLN A 74 -7.92 -1.29 -9.17
N LYS A 75 -9.17 -1.65 -8.89
CA LYS A 75 -10.34 -1.34 -9.72
C LYS A 75 -11.18 -0.27 -9.01
N HIS A 76 -11.17 0.95 -9.54
CA HIS A 76 -11.95 2.06 -9.01
C HIS A 76 -13.41 1.98 -9.47
N SER A 77 -14.33 2.51 -8.66
CA SER A 77 -15.77 2.55 -8.99
C SER A 77 -16.10 3.26 -10.31
N GLY A 78 -15.24 4.19 -10.75
CA GLY A 78 -15.35 4.86 -12.06
C GLY A 78 -14.81 4.06 -13.25
N GLY A 79 -14.52 2.77 -13.11
CA GLY A 79 -14.00 1.90 -14.17
C GLY A 79 -12.48 2.02 -14.42
N LYS A 80 -11.81 2.98 -13.78
CA LYS A 80 -10.36 3.13 -13.87
C LYS A 80 -9.65 1.96 -13.18
N THR A 81 -8.70 1.35 -13.87
CA THR A 81 -7.75 0.39 -13.29
C THR A 81 -6.42 1.07 -13.02
N VAL A 82 -5.81 0.77 -11.87
CA VAL A 82 -4.45 1.19 -11.52
C VAL A 82 -3.67 -0.06 -11.15
N GLU A 83 -2.55 -0.29 -11.83
CA GLU A 83 -1.67 -1.42 -11.56
C GLU A 83 -0.31 -0.93 -11.07
N LYS A 84 0.17 -1.55 -9.99
CA LYS A 84 1.48 -1.30 -9.40
C LYS A 84 2.15 -2.64 -9.14
N PHE A 85 3.46 -2.69 -9.25
CA PHE A 85 4.22 -3.86 -8.84
C PHE A 85 5.57 -3.43 -8.30
N ALA A 86 6.18 -4.28 -7.49
CA ALA A 86 7.55 -4.09 -7.07
C ALA A 86 8.35 -5.36 -7.25
N GLU A 87 9.57 -5.17 -7.71
CA GLU A 87 10.56 -6.19 -7.94
C GLU A 87 11.80 -5.84 -7.15
N ILE A 88 12.27 -6.79 -6.35
CA ILE A 88 13.44 -6.60 -5.51
C ILE A 88 14.65 -6.32 -6.41
N HIS A 89 15.44 -5.32 -6.01
CA HIS A 89 16.61 -4.80 -6.74
C HIS A 89 16.29 -4.00 -8.02
N ASN A 90 15.08 -4.11 -8.59
CA ASN A 90 14.69 -3.36 -9.78
C ASN A 90 13.94 -2.07 -9.41
N GLY A 91 12.91 -2.15 -8.57
CA GLY A 91 12.15 -0.96 -8.16
C GLY A 91 10.67 -1.21 -7.86
N LEU A 92 10.00 -0.13 -7.52
CA LEU A 92 8.56 0.02 -7.45
C LEU A 92 8.07 0.72 -8.71
N PHE A 93 7.07 0.16 -9.37
CA PHE A 93 6.59 0.64 -10.66
C PHE A 93 5.07 0.88 -10.63
N LEU A 94 4.64 1.86 -11.42
CA LEU A 94 3.26 2.07 -11.83
C LEU A 94 3.14 1.74 -13.32
N VAL A 95 2.11 0.98 -13.69
CA VAL A 95 1.79 0.73 -15.10
C VAL A 95 0.93 1.86 -15.65
N ASP A 96 1.41 2.53 -16.70
CA ASP A 96 0.62 3.45 -17.50
C ASP A 96 0.13 2.72 -18.76
N GLU A 97 -1.09 2.21 -18.69
CA GLU A 97 -1.72 1.47 -19.79
C GLU A 97 -2.02 2.33 -21.03
N ASN A 98 -2.15 3.65 -20.87
CA ASN A 98 -2.45 4.55 -21.98
C ASN A 98 -1.20 4.85 -22.79
N GLU A 99 -0.09 5.14 -22.10
CA GLU A 99 1.19 5.45 -22.73
C GLU A 99 2.07 4.21 -22.94
N LYS A 100 1.62 3.03 -22.49
CA LYS A 100 2.32 1.74 -22.62
C LYS A 100 3.75 1.84 -22.09
N LYS A 101 3.88 2.33 -20.86
CA LYS A 101 5.16 2.52 -20.16
C LYS A 101 5.08 2.11 -18.69
N LEU A 102 6.23 1.75 -18.12
CA LEU A 102 6.40 1.51 -16.69
C LEU A 102 7.04 2.75 -16.06
N ILE A 103 6.35 3.37 -15.10
CA ILE A 103 6.87 4.53 -14.39
C ILE A 103 7.51 4.05 -13.09
N ARG A 104 8.84 4.14 -13.01
CA ARG A 104 9.58 3.78 -11.80
C ARG A 104 9.40 4.87 -10.74
N LEU A 105 8.79 4.50 -9.62
CA LEU A 105 8.45 5.39 -8.52
C LEU A 105 9.59 5.49 -7.48
N ALA A 106 10.28 4.38 -7.21
CA ALA A 106 11.36 4.32 -6.22
C ALA A 106 12.19 3.02 -6.38
N PRO A 107 13.41 2.97 -5.83
CA PRO A 107 14.10 1.70 -5.58
C PRO A 107 13.29 0.80 -4.62
N TYR A 108 13.41 -0.52 -4.76
CA TYR A 108 12.73 -1.48 -3.89
C TYR A 108 13.67 -2.61 -3.47
N THR A 109 13.73 -2.89 -2.17
CA THR A 109 14.65 -3.86 -1.56
C THR A 109 13.93 -5.01 -0.84
N GLY A 110 12.62 -5.16 -1.03
CA GLY A 110 11.82 -6.24 -0.44
C GLY A 110 11.42 -6.03 1.02
N VAL A 111 12.22 -5.30 1.80
CA VAL A 111 11.91 -5.02 3.21
C VAL A 111 11.13 -3.72 3.32
N GLN A 112 9.87 -3.79 3.72
CA GLN A 112 9.16 -2.62 4.25
C GLN A 112 9.75 -2.31 5.63
N LYS A 113 10.88 -1.60 5.65
CA LYS A 113 11.41 -1.01 6.89
C LYS A 113 10.53 0.17 7.25
N LEU A 114 9.53 -0.04 8.09
CA LEU A 114 8.99 1.07 8.85
C LEU A 114 10.07 1.43 9.86
N GLY A 115 10.52 2.69 9.82
CA GLY A 115 11.60 3.16 10.69
C GLY A 115 11.36 2.72 12.13
N SER A 116 12.45 2.43 12.84
CA SER A 116 12.38 2.09 14.27
C SER A 116 11.58 3.15 15.04
N GLU A 117 11.00 2.82 16.20
CA GLU A 117 10.32 3.81 17.06
C GLU A 117 11.19 5.06 17.31
N HIS A 118 12.52 4.88 17.30
CA HIS A 118 13.53 5.92 17.39
C HIS A 118 13.62 6.84 16.16
N GLU A 119 13.40 6.33 14.95
CA GLU A 119 13.38 7.13 13.70
C GLU A 119 12.05 7.86 13.51
N ASN A 120 10.98 7.36 14.12
CA ASN A 120 9.65 7.96 14.05
C ASN A 120 9.40 9.06 15.11
N GLN A 121 10.44 9.67 15.69
CA GLN A 121 10.37 10.83 16.61
C GLN A 121 9.19 10.78 17.62
N GLY A 122 8.83 9.60 18.14
CA GLY A 122 7.68 9.44 19.06
C GLY A 122 6.28 9.65 18.46
N ARG A 123 6.15 9.83 17.13
CA ARG A 123 4.85 9.97 16.45
C ARG A 123 4.13 8.65 16.23
N SER A 124 4.84 7.52 16.29
CA SER A 124 4.28 6.17 16.20
C SER A 124 4.17 5.55 17.60
N ARG A 125 2.99 5.03 17.94
CA ARG A 125 2.70 4.37 19.22
C ARG A 125 1.95 3.06 18.98
N PHE A 126 2.47 1.98 19.54
CA PHE A 126 1.73 0.72 19.67
C PHE A 126 0.50 0.93 20.55
N ILE A 127 -0.66 0.46 20.09
CA ILE A 127 -1.94 0.57 20.80
C ILE A 127 -2.26 -0.75 21.50
N ASN A 128 -2.36 -1.83 20.72
CA ASN A 128 -2.74 -3.16 21.15
C ASN A 128 -2.43 -4.18 20.04
N SER A 129 -2.67 -5.46 20.33
CA SER A 129 -2.76 -6.52 19.33
C SER A 129 -4.19 -7.06 19.28
N GLU A 130 -4.65 -7.51 18.11
CA GLU A 130 -5.96 -8.12 17.92
C GLU A 130 -5.92 -9.25 16.87
N GLN A 131 -7.02 -10.01 16.74
CA GLN A 131 -7.13 -11.08 15.74
C GLN A 131 -7.94 -10.60 14.53
N MET A 132 -7.38 -10.72 13.33
CA MET A 132 -8.01 -10.35 12.07
C MET A 132 -7.70 -11.38 10.99
N LEU A 133 -8.74 -11.90 10.32
CA LEU A 133 -8.60 -12.87 9.23
C LEU A 133 -7.77 -14.12 9.61
N GLY A 134 -7.80 -14.53 10.88
CA GLY A 134 -7.00 -15.65 11.40
C GLY A 134 -5.54 -15.32 11.73
N PHE A 135 -5.15 -14.04 11.66
CA PHE A 135 -3.82 -13.56 12.02
C PHE A 135 -3.88 -12.66 13.24
N GLU A 136 -2.89 -12.81 14.12
CA GLU A 136 -2.58 -11.78 15.12
C GLU A 136 -2.00 -10.57 14.39
N VAL A 137 -2.55 -9.40 14.69
CA VAL A 137 -2.11 -8.13 14.14
C VAL A 137 -1.75 -7.16 15.24
N ASP A 138 -0.70 -6.39 15.01
CA ASP A 138 -0.27 -5.29 15.87
C ASP A 138 -0.84 -3.98 15.33
N VAL A 139 -1.45 -3.20 16.22
CA VAL A 139 -2.10 -1.94 15.90
C VAL A 139 -1.21 -0.79 16.32
N PHE A 140 -0.88 0.07 15.37
CA PHE A 140 -0.06 1.25 15.59
C PHE A 140 -0.84 2.51 15.23
N ARG A 141 -0.73 3.54 16.06
CA ARG A 141 -1.17 4.90 15.75
C ARG A 141 0.03 5.74 15.35
N VAL A 142 -0.05 6.42 14.23
CA VAL A 142 0.97 7.34 13.72
C VAL A 142 0.34 8.71 13.53
N GLU A 143 0.87 9.72 14.22
CA GLU A 143 0.47 11.11 13.99
C GLU A 143 1.20 11.70 12.79
N THR A 144 0.46 12.33 11.89
CA THR A 144 0.97 13.00 10.69
C THR A 144 0.50 14.43 10.64
N ASP A 145 1.17 15.28 9.88
CA ASP A 145 0.76 16.69 9.71
C ASP A 145 -0.62 16.82 9.04
N GLN A 146 -1.14 15.73 8.45
CA GLN A 146 -2.43 15.68 7.75
C GLN A 146 -3.50 14.88 8.52
N GLY A 147 -3.27 14.59 9.81
CA GLY A 147 -4.18 13.83 10.67
C GLY A 147 -3.57 12.53 11.21
N THR A 148 -4.41 11.60 11.63
CA THR A 148 -3.98 10.37 12.29
C THR A 148 -4.06 9.18 11.35
N LEU A 149 -3.04 8.33 11.38
CA LEU A 149 -2.97 7.06 10.64
C LEU A 149 -2.98 5.90 11.65
N VAL A 150 -3.85 4.92 11.46
CA VAL A 150 -3.87 3.68 12.23
C VAL A 150 -3.52 2.52 11.30
N LEU A 151 -2.48 1.77 11.66
CA LEU A 151 -1.93 0.67 10.88
C LEU A 151 -2.14 -0.64 11.63
N TYR A 152 -2.70 -1.63 10.94
CA TYR A 152 -2.84 -3.00 11.46
C TYR A 152 -1.89 -3.89 10.68
N ARG A 153 -0.82 -4.35 11.34
CA ARG A 153 0.27 -5.11 10.73
C ARG A 153 0.20 -6.55 11.17
N ALA A 154 0.32 -7.49 10.25
CA ALA A 154 0.38 -8.92 10.56
C ALA A 154 1.85 -9.37 10.60
N PRO A 155 2.46 -9.62 11.79
CA PRO A 155 3.87 -9.97 11.87
C PRO A 155 4.22 -11.27 11.13
N LYS A 156 3.28 -12.23 11.12
CA LYS A 156 3.41 -13.49 10.39
C LYS A 156 3.36 -13.35 8.87
N LEU A 157 2.95 -12.19 8.36
CA LEU A 157 2.93 -11.86 6.93
C LEU A 157 4.04 -10.86 6.59
N ASN A 158 5.22 -10.98 7.22
CA ASN A 158 6.32 -10.04 7.06
C ASN A 158 5.91 -8.57 7.35
N ASN A 159 5.16 -8.40 8.46
CA ASN A 159 4.58 -7.11 8.87
C ASN A 159 3.65 -6.46 7.84
N HIS A 160 3.06 -7.25 6.94
CA HIS A 160 2.15 -6.73 5.94
C HIS A 160 0.96 -6.01 6.56
N ILE A 161 0.54 -4.94 5.90
CA ILE A 161 -0.55 -4.10 6.36
C ILE A 161 -1.88 -4.72 5.89
N VAL A 162 -2.66 -5.23 6.84
CA VAL A 162 -3.96 -5.83 6.55
C VAL A 162 -5.11 -4.82 6.67
N LYS A 163 -4.88 -3.72 7.39
CA LYS A 163 -5.82 -2.60 7.47
C LYS A 163 -5.08 -1.28 7.71
N VAL A 164 -5.56 -0.23 7.06
CA VAL A 164 -5.16 1.16 7.28
C VAL A 164 -6.40 1.98 7.50
N ILE A 165 -6.38 2.83 8.51
CA ILE A 165 -7.36 3.90 8.69
C ILE A 165 -6.59 5.21 8.66
N ARG A 166 -6.98 6.13 7.79
CA ARG A 166 -6.48 7.50 7.76
C ARG A 166 -7.61 8.44 8.11
N GLN A 167 -7.49 9.12 9.25
CA GLN A 167 -8.44 10.10 9.74
C GLN A 167 -7.91 11.50 9.46
N GLY A 168 -8.58 12.22 8.56
CA GLY A 168 -8.40 13.66 8.38
C GLY A 168 -9.44 14.45 9.19
N THR A 169 -9.46 15.77 9.02
CA THR A 169 -10.35 16.66 9.78
C THR A 169 -11.83 16.31 9.65
N ASN A 170 -12.30 16.05 8.42
CA ASN A 170 -13.72 15.79 8.13
C ASN A 170 -13.93 14.54 7.27
N SER A 171 -12.96 13.62 7.26
CA SER A 171 -13.04 12.44 6.43
C SER A 171 -12.17 11.30 6.94
N THR A 172 -12.65 10.08 6.75
CA THR A 172 -11.91 8.86 7.01
C THR A 172 -11.74 8.06 5.72
N PHE A 173 -10.51 7.66 5.43
CA PHE A 173 -10.19 6.67 4.42
C PHE A 173 -9.82 5.36 5.11
N THR A 174 -10.42 4.25 4.70
CA THR A 174 -10.11 2.92 5.23
C THR A 174 -9.74 2.00 4.08
N LEU A 175 -8.59 1.34 4.18
CA LEU A 175 -8.22 0.20 3.36
C LEU A 175 -8.23 -1.04 4.25
N PHE A 176 -8.97 -2.07 3.87
CA PHE A 176 -9.12 -3.27 4.69
C PHE A 176 -9.06 -4.52 3.82
N ALA A 177 -8.22 -5.48 4.20
CA ALA A 177 -8.19 -6.81 3.61
C ALA A 177 -9.50 -7.52 3.95
N ILE A 178 -10.21 -8.02 2.94
CA ILE A 178 -11.43 -8.81 3.12
C ILE A 178 -11.15 -10.31 3.04
N SER A 179 -10.05 -10.71 2.40
CA SER A 179 -9.56 -12.08 2.35
C SER A 179 -8.04 -12.09 2.20
N ILE A 180 -7.40 -13.11 2.77
CA ILE A 180 -5.99 -13.42 2.58
C ILE A 180 -5.89 -14.92 2.37
N THR A 181 -5.24 -15.35 1.29
CA THR A 181 -4.99 -16.75 0.98
C THR A 181 -3.49 -16.98 0.95
N LEU A 182 -3.01 -17.80 1.88
CA LEU A 182 -1.61 -18.20 1.95
C LEU A 182 -1.26 -19.17 0.82
N GLY A 183 -0.04 -19.05 0.31
CA GLY A 183 0.47 -19.84 -0.80
C GLY A 183 1.18 -18.95 -1.82
N GLU A 184 2.21 -19.50 -2.45
CA GLU A 184 2.95 -18.79 -3.49
C GLU A 184 1.99 -18.42 -4.64
N PRO A 185 1.87 -17.13 -5.00
CA PRO A 185 1.11 -16.74 -6.17
C PRO A 185 1.67 -17.38 -7.44
N SER A 186 0.79 -17.67 -8.42
CA SER A 186 1.27 -18.14 -9.72
C SER A 186 2.21 -17.12 -10.38
N PRO A 187 3.22 -17.54 -11.16
CA PRO A 187 4.08 -16.62 -11.90
C PRO A 187 3.28 -15.61 -12.75
N GLU A 188 2.16 -16.03 -13.33
CA GLU A 188 1.26 -15.20 -14.12
C GLU A 188 0.54 -14.13 -13.29
N SER A 189 0.34 -14.35 -11.98
CA SER A 189 -0.23 -13.34 -11.10
C SER A 189 0.76 -12.23 -10.75
N LEU A 190 2.06 -12.55 -10.75
CA LEU A 190 3.16 -11.62 -10.46
C LEU A 190 3.73 -10.96 -11.72
N SER A 191 3.44 -11.50 -12.90
CA SER A 191 3.88 -10.91 -14.16
C SER A 191 3.22 -9.55 -14.38
N HIS A 192 3.95 -8.67 -15.06
CA HIS A 192 3.51 -7.35 -15.49
C HIS A 192 3.74 -7.20 -17.00
N PRO A 193 3.11 -6.21 -17.66
CA PRO A 193 3.38 -5.94 -19.06
C PRO A 193 4.86 -5.61 -19.31
N ASP A 194 5.40 -6.08 -20.44
CA ASP A 194 6.75 -5.75 -20.90
C ASP A 194 6.72 -4.41 -21.66
N TYR A 195 6.74 -3.33 -20.89
CA TYR A 195 6.73 -1.95 -21.38
C TYR A 195 8.06 -1.25 -21.07
N PRO A 196 8.49 -0.25 -21.86
CA PRO A 196 9.68 0.53 -21.57
C PRO A 196 9.56 1.23 -20.21
N VAL A 197 10.65 1.18 -19.44
CA VAL A 197 10.77 1.85 -18.14
C VAL A 197 11.14 3.31 -18.35
N VAL A 198 10.42 4.20 -17.65
CA VAL A 198 10.75 5.62 -17.52
C VAL A 198 10.89 5.98 -16.04
N GLU A 199 11.84 6.85 -15.74
CA GLU A 199 12.03 7.38 -14.39
C GLU A 199 10.95 8.44 -14.09
N ASP A 200 10.42 8.46 -12.87
CA ASP A 200 9.55 9.56 -12.44
C ASP A 200 10.36 10.86 -12.37
N SER A 201 10.19 11.70 -13.39
CA SER A 201 10.84 13.01 -13.46
C SER A 201 10.27 14.04 -12.47
N GLY A 202 9.36 13.65 -11.57
CA GLY A 202 8.71 14.54 -10.61
C GLY A 202 7.70 15.50 -11.26
N ALA A 203 7.47 15.35 -12.57
CA ALA A 203 6.51 16.14 -13.32
C ALA A 203 5.09 15.61 -13.07
N ASN A 204 4.53 16.01 -11.93
CA ASN A 204 3.10 15.97 -11.56
C ASN A 204 2.26 14.95 -12.36
N PHE A 205 1.90 13.82 -11.74
CA PHE A 205 0.76 12.99 -12.15
C PHE A 205 -0.53 13.82 -12.20
N ARG A 206 -0.68 14.62 -13.26
CA ARG A 206 -1.95 15.20 -13.67
C ARG A 206 -2.64 14.11 -14.45
N THR A 207 -3.51 13.36 -13.77
CA THR A 207 -4.53 12.58 -14.42
C THR A 207 -5.31 13.52 -15.35
N ARG A 208 -5.02 13.45 -16.66
CA ARG A 208 -5.84 14.11 -17.67
C ARG A 208 -7.21 13.42 -17.66
N LYS A 209 -8.24 14.27 -17.70
CA LYS A 209 -9.66 13.90 -17.62
C LYS A 209 -10.09 13.08 -18.82
#